data_AF-A0A926STJ7-F1
#
_entry.id   AF-A0A926STJ7-F1
#
_cell.length_a   1.000
_cell.length_b   1.000
_cell.length_c   1.000
_cell.angle_alpha   90.00
_cell.angle_beta   90.00
_cell.angle_gamma   90.00
#
_symmetry.space_group_name_H-M   'P 1'
#
loop_
_entity.id
_entity.type
_entity.pdbx_description
1 polymer ?
#
loop_
_entity_poly.entity_id
_entity_poly.type
_entity_poly.pdbx_seq_one_letter_code
_entity_poly.pdbx_strand_id
1 'polypeptide(L)'
;MMKNADVITLRSFLIALAQLDSPLPQEQQEKLNAIAPNIMANLGKLDAIAESYPPLDKLYQEAGMPEHDHARKRNKADLPTINYAAEQQSTETSNTLVAKIENLEEDKLQELATKVLENNLSPAQIAALLASGYPC
;
A
#
# COMPACT_ATOMS: atom_id res chain seq x y z
N MET A 1 -17.86 -4.49 -12.61
CA MET A 1 -16.87 -3.45 -12.90
C MET A 1 -16.86 -2.47 -11.75
N MET A 2 -15.70 -2.33 -11.10
CA MET A 2 -15.48 -1.30 -10.09
C MET A 2 -15.40 0.07 -10.77
N LYS A 3 -15.67 1.15 -10.03
CA LYS A 3 -15.38 2.49 -10.55
C LYS A 3 -13.87 2.72 -10.47
N ASN A 4 -13.33 3.54 -11.37
CA ASN A 4 -11.91 3.86 -11.37
C ASN A 4 -11.45 4.43 -10.00
N ALA A 5 -12.28 5.28 -9.37
CA ALA A 5 -12.02 5.78 -8.03
C ALA A 5 -11.93 4.66 -6.97
N ASP A 6 -12.81 3.65 -7.06
CA ASP A 6 -12.82 2.50 -6.15
C ASP A 6 -11.53 1.67 -6.27
N VAL A 7 -11.04 1.51 -7.50
CA VAL A 7 -9.76 0.83 -7.79
C VAL A 7 -8.58 1.61 -7.20
N ILE A 8 -8.56 2.94 -7.39
CA ILE A 8 -7.52 3.82 -6.82
C ILE A 8 -7.54 3.75 -5.29
N THR A 9 -8.70 3.87 -4.65
CA THR A 9 -8.82 3.77 -3.18
C THR A 9 -8.29 2.44 -2.67
N LEU A 10 -8.71 1.33 -3.27
CA LEU A 10 -8.27 0.00 -2.83
C LEU A 10 -6.77 -0.22 -3.02
N ARG A 11 -6.25 0.21 -4.18
CA ARG A 11 -4.83 0.14 -4.52
C ARG A 11 -3.98 0.94 -3.54
N SER A 12 -4.37 2.18 -3.28
CA SER A 12 -3.67 3.10 -2.37
C SER A 12 -3.63 2.53 -0.95
N PHE A 13 -4.75 1.96 -0.51
CA PHE A 13 -4.84 1.32 0.81
C PHE A 13 -3.93 0.09 0.92
N LEU A 14 -3.90 -0.77 -0.09
CA LEU A 14 -3.02 -1.95 -0.10
C LEU A 14 -1.54 -1.58 -0.14
N ILE A 15 -1.19 -0.55 -0.91
CA ILE A 15 0.17 0.00 -0.93
C ILE A 15 0.55 0.53 0.45
N ALA A 16 -0.34 1.27 1.09
CA ALA A 16 -0.10 1.83 2.42
C ALA A 16 0.09 0.72 3.48
N LEU A 17 -0.72 -0.33 3.45
CA LEU A 17 -0.54 -1.50 4.29
C LEU A 17 0.77 -2.24 4.02
N ALA A 18 1.18 -2.38 2.76
CA ALA A 18 2.42 -3.03 2.39
C ALA A 18 3.67 -2.23 2.80
N GLN A 19 3.54 -0.92 2.93
CA GLN A 19 4.63 -0.01 3.33
C GLN A 19 4.66 0.30 4.83
N LEU A 20 3.64 -0.11 5.61
CA LEU A 20 3.67 0.06 7.05
C LEU A 20 4.89 -0.69 7.64
N ASP A 21 5.59 -0.09 8.59
CA ASP A 21 6.70 -0.77 9.29
C ASP A 21 6.21 -1.76 10.36
N SER A 22 4.92 -1.76 10.67
CA SER A 22 4.32 -2.52 11.77
C SER A 22 2.91 -2.96 11.39
N PRO A 23 2.35 -4.02 12.00
CA PRO A 23 0.95 -4.36 11.82
C PRO A 23 0.03 -3.25 12.33
N LEU A 24 -1.20 -3.19 11.82
CA LEU A 24 -2.19 -2.24 12.31
C LEU A 24 -2.48 -2.44 13.80
N PRO A 25 -2.70 -1.35 14.56
CA PRO A 25 -3.20 -1.44 15.92
C PRO A 25 -4.52 -2.22 15.96
N GLN A 26 -4.77 -2.96 17.05
CA GLN A 26 -5.96 -3.80 17.19
C GLN A 26 -7.27 -3.07 16.87
N GLU A 27 -7.43 -1.83 17.34
CA GLU A 27 -8.63 -1.02 17.08
C GLU A 27 -8.86 -0.76 15.58
N GLN A 28 -7.79 -0.48 14.83
CA GLN A 28 -7.87 -0.24 13.39
C GLN A 28 -8.09 -1.54 12.63
N GLN A 29 -7.48 -2.62 13.11
CA GLN A 29 -7.71 -3.94 12.56
C GLN A 29 -9.16 -4.40 12.76
N GLU A 30 -9.77 -4.12 13.91
CA GLU A 30 -11.17 -4.46 14.18
C GLU A 30 -12.13 -3.69 13.26
N LYS A 31 -11.87 -2.40 13.01
CA LYS A 31 -12.64 -1.60 12.04
C LYS A 31 -12.50 -2.16 10.62
N LEU A 32 -11.29 -2.57 10.25
CA LEU A 32 -11.01 -3.15 8.94
C LEU A 32 -11.67 -4.52 8.77
N ASN A 33 -11.56 -5.40 9.76
CA ASN A 33 -12.20 -6.71 9.79
C ASN A 33 -13.73 -6.62 9.71
N ALA A 34 -14.32 -5.59 10.33
CA ALA A 34 -15.76 -5.36 10.29
C ALA A 34 -16.28 -5.03 8.88
N ILE A 35 -15.44 -4.46 8.01
CA ILE A 35 -15.81 -4.10 6.64
C ILE A 35 -15.27 -5.06 5.58
N ALA A 36 -14.25 -5.87 5.90
CA ALA A 36 -13.59 -6.80 4.98
C ALA A 36 -14.56 -7.73 4.21
N PRO A 37 -15.58 -8.35 4.82
CA PRO A 37 -16.50 -9.24 4.11
C PRO A 37 -17.32 -8.55 3.00
N ASN A 38 -17.48 -7.24 3.09
CA ASN A 38 -18.21 -6.42 2.10
C ASN A 38 -17.36 -5.24 1.66
N ILE A 39 -16.06 -5.45 1.48
CA ILE A 39 -15.10 -4.37 1.26
C ILE A 39 -15.49 -3.51 0.05
N MET A 40 -15.97 -4.13 -1.03
CA MET A 40 -16.43 -3.45 -2.24
C MET A 40 -17.59 -2.47 -2.00
N ALA A 41 -18.49 -2.79 -1.07
CA ALA A 41 -19.60 -1.91 -0.68
C ALA A 41 -19.18 -0.85 0.36
N ASN A 42 -17.99 -0.98 0.93
CA ASN A 42 -17.48 -0.16 2.03
C ASN A 42 -16.16 0.55 1.69
N LEU A 43 -15.78 0.65 0.41
CA LEU A 43 -14.53 1.30 0.00
C LEU A 43 -14.43 2.75 0.47
N GLY A 44 -15.55 3.47 0.50
CA GLY A 44 -15.61 4.83 1.06
C GLY A 44 -15.31 4.91 2.57
N LYS A 45 -15.23 3.79 3.28
CA LYS A 45 -14.80 3.73 4.69
C LYS A 45 -13.30 3.48 4.84
N LEU A 46 -12.60 3.02 3.79
CA LEU A 46 -11.15 2.81 3.85
C LEU A 46 -10.41 4.12 4.08
N ASP A 47 -10.90 5.19 3.46
CA ASP A 47 -10.41 6.56 3.63
C ASP A 47 -10.42 6.98 5.11
N ALA A 48 -11.60 6.86 5.75
CA ALA A 48 -11.75 7.18 7.17
C ALA A 48 -10.92 6.28 8.10
N ILE A 49 -10.71 5.00 7.74
CA ILE A 49 -9.86 4.09 8.50
C ILE A 49 -8.40 4.54 8.40
N ALA A 50 -7.93 4.87 7.19
CA ALA A 50 -6.59 5.39 6.95
C ALA A 50 -6.36 6.68 7.75
N GLU A 51 -7.24 7.67 7.60
CA GLU A 51 -7.17 8.96 8.30
C GLU A 51 -7.15 8.81 9.83
N SER A 52 -7.84 7.79 10.36
CA SER A 52 -7.89 7.56 11.81
C SER A 52 -6.59 7.00 12.40
N TYR A 53 -5.60 6.65 11.58
CA TYR A 53 -4.28 6.21 12.02
C TYR A 53 -3.18 6.96 11.23
N PRO A 54 -2.56 8.00 11.82
CA PRO A 54 -1.67 8.91 11.09
C PRO A 54 -0.53 8.25 10.29
N PRO A 55 0.11 7.15 10.76
CA PRO A 55 1.12 6.44 9.98
C PRO A 55 0.55 5.79 8.70
N LEU A 56 -0.68 5.28 8.75
CA LEU A 56 -1.36 4.72 7.59
C LEU A 56 -1.90 5.82 6.68
N ASP A 57 -2.50 6.88 7.25
CA ASP A 57 -3.00 8.03 6.49
C ASP A 57 -1.92 8.60 5.56
N LYS A 58 -0.73 8.86 6.11
CA LYS A 58 0.38 9.41 5.33
C LYS A 58 0.71 8.55 4.11
N LEU A 59 0.90 7.24 4.31
CA LEU A 59 1.25 6.30 3.25
C LEU A 59 0.09 6.12 2.25
N TYR A 60 -1.15 6.17 2.73
CA TYR A 60 -2.35 6.07 1.92
C TYR A 60 -2.55 7.29 1.02
N GLN A 61 -2.34 8.50 1.54
CA GLN A 61 -2.36 9.73 0.75
C GLN A 61 -1.20 9.76 -0.26
N GLU A 62 0.01 9.33 0.14
CA GLU A 62 1.16 9.21 -0.76
C GLU A 62 0.90 8.23 -1.91
N ALA A 63 0.19 7.12 -1.66
CA ALA A 63 -0.17 6.13 -2.67
C ALA A 63 -1.38 6.53 -3.54
N GLY A 64 -2.29 7.36 -3.00
CA GLY A 64 -3.50 7.83 -3.69
C GLY A 64 -3.30 9.05 -4.57
N MET A 65 -2.14 9.71 -4.48
CA MET A 65 -1.75 10.77 -5.41
C MET A 65 -1.14 10.15 -6.67
N PRO A 66 -1.82 10.17 -7.83
CA PRO A 66 -1.19 9.78 -9.09
C PRO A 66 -0.04 10.76 -9.37
N GLU A 67 1.19 10.27 -9.25
CA GLU A 67 2.43 10.81 -9.82
C GLU A 67 2.46 12.33 -10.09
N HIS A 68 2.46 13.16 -9.05
CA HIS A 68 2.81 14.58 -9.22
C HIS A 68 4.29 14.91 -8.90
N ASP A 69 5.14 13.92 -8.58
CA ASP A 69 6.51 14.21 -8.15
C ASP A 69 7.65 13.32 -8.69
N HIS A 70 7.45 12.49 -9.73
CA HIS A 70 8.62 12.04 -10.52
C HIS A 70 9.29 13.20 -11.29
N ALA A 71 8.61 14.35 -11.40
CA ALA A 71 9.11 15.54 -12.09
C ALA A 71 9.74 16.60 -11.16
N ARG A 72 9.63 16.53 -9.82
CA ARG A 72 9.93 17.69 -8.97
C ARG A 72 11.14 17.62 -8.05
N LYS A 73 12.13 16.74 -8.29
CA LYS A 73 13.50 16.94 -7.74
C LYS A 73 14.64 16.15 -8.38
N ARG A 74 14.63 15.93 -9.70
CA ARG A 74 15.87 15.64 -10.44
C ARG A 74 16.50 16.92 -11.00
N ASN A 75 16.76 17.90 -10.14
CA ASN A 75 17.59 19.08 -10.45
C ASN A 75 17.92 19.84 -9.16
N LYS A 76 18.88 19.35 -8.38
CA LYS A 76 19.89 20.21 -7.77
C LYS A 76 21.21 19.46 -7.80
N ALA A 77 22.09 19.89 -8.70
CA ALA A 77 23.50 19.59 -8.61
C ALA A 77 24.00 20.07 -7.24
N ASP A 78 24.37 19.12 -6.38
CA ASP A 78 25.58 19.13 -5.56
C ASP A 78 25.77 17.69 -5.06
N LEU A 79 26.92 17.08 -5.37
CA LEU A 79 27.23 15.68 -5.04
C LEU A 79 27.42 15.54 -3.53
N PRO A 80 26.60 14.78 -2.80
CA PRO A 80 26.92 14.44 -1.42
C PRO A 80 28.05 13.41 -1.42
N THR A 81 29.04 13.64 -0.54
CA THR A 81 30.08 12.66 -0.19
C THR A 81 29.45 11.30 0.07
N ILE A 82 29.83 10.30 -0.73
CA ILE A 82 29.31 8.94 -0.66
C ILE A 82 29.75 8.33 0.66
N ASN A 83 28.81 8.16 1.58
CA ASN A 83 29.01 7.43 2.82
C ASN A 83 28.46 6.02 2.61
N TYR A 84 29.32 5.11 2.11
CA TYR A 84 28.99 3.73 1.73
C TYR A 84 28.39 2.86 2.86
N ALA A 85 28.28 3.38 4.09
CA ALA A 85 27.68 2.68 5.23
C ALA A 85 26.15 2.89 5.36
N ALA A 86 25.55 3.84 4.64
CA ALA A 86 24.11 4.15 4.74
C ALA A 86 23.27 3.66 3.54
N GLU A 87 23.90 3.15 2.47
CA GLU A 87 23.23 2.72 1.22
C GLU A 87 22.69 1.28 1.24
N GLN A 88 22.49 0.68 2.42
CA GLN A 88 21.99 -0.70 2.52
C GLN A 88 20.65 -0.86 3.24
N GLN A 89 19.89 0.21 3.52
CA GLN A 89 18.61 0.07 4.21
C GLN A 89 17.44 0.75 3.48
N SER A 90 16.63 -0.10 2.83
CA SER A 90 15.17 0.02 2.70
C SER A 90 14.56 1.03 1.72
N THR A 91 14.85 0.92 0.41
CA THR A 91 14.00 1.56 -0.62
C THR A 91 13.72 0.69 -1.85
N GLU A 92 14.58 -0.26 -2.21
CA GLU A 92 14.36 -1.11 -3.39
C GLU A 92 13.13 -2.03 -3.26
N THR A 93 12.84 -2.52 -2.06
CA THR A 93 11.70 -3.42 -1.82
C THR A 93 10.37 -2.67 -1.91
N SER A 94 10.25 -1.48 -1.33
CA SER A 94 9.01 -0.69 -1.35
C SER A 94 8.64 -0.25 -2.76
N ASN A 95 9.59 0.26 -3.55
CA ASN A 95 9.33 0.69 -4.92
C ASN A 95 8.87 -0.47 -5.83
N THR A 96 9.43 -1.67 -5.61
CA THR A 96 9.03 -2.87 -6.38
C THR A 96 7.64 -3.36 -6.00
N LEU A 97 7.27 -3.28 -4.72
CA LEU A 97 5.94 -3.69 -4.23
C LEU A 97 4.85 -2.73 -4.71
N VAL A 98 5.11 -1.42 -4.64
CA VAL A 98 4.22 -0.37 -5.16
C VAL A 98 3.94 -0.63 -6.64
N ALA A 99 5.00 -0.77 -7.46
CA ALA A 99 4.85 -1.03 -8.88
C ALA A 99 4.09 -2.34 -9.18
N LYS A 100 4.27 -3.39 -8.37
CA LYS A 100 3.49 -4.63 -8.53
C LYS A 100 2.00 -4.40 -8.28
N ILE A 101 1.64 -3.75 -7.17
CA ILE A 101 0.25 -3.47 -6.82
C ILE A 101 -0.40 -2.50 -7.84
N GLU A 102 0.38 -1.56 -8.38
CA GLU A 102 0.00 -0.64 -9.45
C GLU A 102 -0.21 -1.28 -10.84
N ASN A 103 0.32 -2.48 -11.05
CA ASN A 103 0.13 -3.22 -12.29
C ASN A 103 -0.80 -4.43 -12.14
N LEU A 104 -1.38 -4.65 -10.94
CA LEU A 104 -2.38 -5.70 -10.75
C LEU A 104 -3.67 -5.39 -11.50
N GLU A 105 -4.17 -6.40 -12.19
CA GLU A 105 -5.52 -6.43 -12.78
C GLU A 105 -6.59 -6.35 -11.68
N GLU A 106 -7.77 -5.82 -11.99
CA GLU A 106 -8.86 -5.59 -11.02
C GLU A 106 -9.21 -6.86 -10.22
N ASP A 107 -9.35 -8.01 -10.89
CA ASP A 107 -9.67 -9.29 -10.25
C ASP A 107 -8.59 -9.72 -9.24
N LYS A 108 -7.31 -9.53 -9.58
CA LYS A 108 -6.19 -9.87 -8.70
C LYS A 108 -6.04 -8.88 -7.55
N LEU A 109 -6.34 -7.60 -7.80
CA LEU A 109 -6.36 -6.56 -6.77
C LEU A 109 -7.45 -6.86 -5.73
N GLN A 110 -8.64 -7.27 -6.18
CA GLN A 110 -9.72 -7.68 -5.32
C GLN A 110 -9.36 -8.93 -4.51
N GLU A 111 -8.77 -9.95 -5.14
CA GLU A 111 -8.34 -11.16 -4.43
C GLU A 111 -7.26 -10.85 -3.38
N LEU A 112 -6.29 -9.98 -3.71
CA LEU A 112 -5.30 -9.50 -2.75
C LEU A 112 -5.95 -8.77 -1.59
N ALA A 113 -6.88 -7.87 -1.87
CA ALA A 113 -7.61 -7.18 -0.82
C ALA A 113 -8.31 -8.16 0.11
N THR A 114 -9.07 -9.12 -0.41
CA THR A 114 -9.75 -10.12 0.42
C THR A 114 -8.74 -10.88 1.28
N LYS A 115 -7.65 -11.39 0.71
CA LYS A 115 -6.64 -12.15 1.48
C LYS A 115 -5.97 -11.30 2.56
N VAL A 116 -5.56 -10.07 2.23
CA VAL A 116 -4.85 -9.17 3.16
C VAL A 116 -5.76 -8.75 4.31
N LEU A 117 -7.00 -8.38 4.00
CA LEU A 117 -7.95 -7.85 4.96
C LEU A 117 -8.54 -8.95 5.86
N GLU A 118 -8.83 -10.13 5.32
CA GLU A 118 -9.38 -11.25 6.12
C GLU A 118 -8.33 -11.91 7.02
N ASN A 119 -7.07 -12.02 6.56
CA ASN A 119 -6.02 -12.73 7.30
C ASN A 119 -5.15 -11.80 8.14
N ASN A 120 -5.44 -10.49 8.17
CA ASN A 120 -4.63 -9.48 8.85
C ASN A 120 -3.13 -9.63 8.51
N LEU A 121 -2.83 -9.67 7.20
CA LEU A 121 -1.47 -9.94 6.76
C LEU A 121 -0.57 -8.76 7.11
N SER A 122 0.54 -9.06 7.76
CA SER A 122 1.60 -8.10 8.00
C SER A 122 2.22 -7.61 6.69
N PRO A 123 2.80 -6.40 6.66
CA PRO A 123 3.50 -5.85 5.50
C PRO A 123 4.48 -6.84 4.84
N ALA A 124 5.23 -7.60 5.66
CA ALA A 124 6.15 -8.64 5.19
C ALA A 124 5.43 -9.83 4.50
N GLN A 125 4.25 -10.22 4.98
CA GLN A 125 3.45 -11.28 4.36
C GLN A 125 2.79 -10.82 3.05
N ILE A 126 2.38 -9.56 2.97
CA ILE A 126 1.89 -8.94 1.73
C ILE A 126 3.02 -8.95 0.69
N ALA A 127 4.22 -8.54 1.09
CA ALA A 127 5.40 -8.59 0.25
C ALA A 127 5.72 -10.02 -0.21
N ALA A 128 5.62 -11.00 0.69
CA ALA A 128 5.82 -12.41 0.37
C ALA A 128 4.80 -12.95 -0.64
N LEU A 129 3.52 -12.58 -0.54
CA LEU A 129 2.48 -12.96 -1.52
C LEU A 129 2.74 -12.35 -2.91
N LEU A 130 3.19 -11.10 -2.95
CA LEU A 130 3.55 -10.41 -4.19
C LEU A 130 4.87 -10.91 -4.79
N ALA A 131 5.78 -11.41 -3.95
CA ALA A 131 7.07 -11.97 -4.35
C ALA A 131 6.96 -13.43 -4.83
N SER A 132 6.12 -14.24 -4.18
CA SER A 132 5.86 -15.63 -4.58
C SER A 132 5.06 -15.73 -5.88
N GLY A 133 4.54 -14.60 -6.37
CA GLY A 133 3.84 -14.50 -7.64
C GLY A 133 2.65 -15.44 -7.66
N TYR A 134 1.61 -15.13 -6.85
CA TYR A 134 0.28 -15.76 -6.90
C TYR A 134 0.26 -17.14 -7.60
N PRO A 135 0.60 -18.23 -6.90
CA PRO A 135 0.33 -19.54 -7.45
C PRO A 135 -1.20 -19.67 -7.56
N CYS A 136 -1.64 -19.96 -8.78
CA CYS A 136 -3.02 -20.28 -9.11
C CYS A 136 -3.63 -21.35 -8.19
#